data_AF-A0A8T6PDQ0-F1
#
_entry.id   AF-A0A8T6PDQ0-F1
#
_cell.length_a   1.000
_cell.length_b   1.000
_cell.length_c   1.000
_cell.angle_alpha   90.00
_cell.angle_beta   90.00
_cell.angle_gamma   90.00
#
_symmetry.space_group_name_H-M   'P 1'
#
loop_
_entity.id
_entity.type
_entity.pdbx_description
1 polymer ?
#
loop_
_entity_poly.entity_id
_entity_poly.type
_entity_poly.pdbx_seq_one_letter_code
_entity_poly.pdbx_strand_id
1 'polypeptide(L)'
;MSEQKHDADFPDPEEWADTADTATGADDSPADDPLAPEAGAHPDELETVEGEFVETDIPYTDPDETVAQDPASRTQPLGPLIPAAPADQAPAEDSVHEFISETIRQKRSSRLAIFPLAIGFIGLGILLLAEGRIEGLVVSPAAATVILIGSLVLTYLFRFFTSGRRERGLFFLAVIAIVWGMLFALTTIDEATFPIEEFWPLTLAGVGVAFFLTFLFERSHQVGLVFPGMILLFASGIAFLVTLEIIEESILEAIEDYWPLVISFVGIILLPSALQDR
;
A
#
# COMPACT_ATOMS: atom_id res chain seq x y z
N MET A 1 -66.94 -3.80 14.72
CA MET A 1 -65.64 -3.91 14.05
C MET A 1 -65.64 -2.78 13.04
N SER A 2 -65.13 -1.62 13.45
CA SER A 2 -65.35 -0.35 12.75
C SER A 2 -64.07 0.01 12.01
N GLU A 3 -64.15 0.02 10.67
CA GLU A 3 -63.09 0.46 9.77
C GLU A 3 -62.87 1.97 9.94
N GLN A 4 -61.71 2.34 10.49
CA GLN A 4 -61.25 3.71 10.57
C GLN A 4 -60.48 4.03 9.30
N LYS A 5 -61.18 4.64 8.34
CA LYS A 5 -60.62 5.13 7.09
C LYS A 5 -59.80 6.39 7.40
N HIS A 6 -58.48 6.28 7.31
CA HIS A 6 -57.54 7.38 7.48
C HIS A 6 -57.36 8.02 6.10
N ASP A 7 -58.14 9.06 5.81
CA ASP A 7 -57.95 9.87 4.61
C ASP A 7 -56.67 10.70 4.82
N ALA A 8 -55.64 10.40 4.02
CA ALA A 8 -54.40 11.15 4.00
C ALA A 8 -54.65 12.50 3.32
N ASP A 9 -54.52 13.56 4.11
CA ASP A 9 -54.59 14.95 3.69
C ASP A 9 -53.30 15.27 2.92
N PHE A 10 -53.39 15.26 1.58
CA PHE A 10 -52.29 15.68 0.72
C PHE A 10 -52.35 17.20 0.57
N PRO A 11 -51.26 17.94 0.87
CA PRO A 11 -51.24 19.39 0.70
C PRO A 11 -51.40 19.78 -0.78
N ASP A 12 -52.15 20.86 -1.00
CA ASP A 12 -52.50 21.40 -2.30
C ASP A 12 -51.23 21.78 -3.11
N PRO A 13 -51.12 21.40 -4.39
CA PRO A 13 -49.95 21.67 -5.23
C PRO A 13 -49.75 23.16 -5.60
N GLU A 14 -50.62 24.07 -5.17
CA GLU A 14 -50.52 25.50 -5.49
C GLU A 14 -49.65 26.31 -4.51
N GLU A 15 -49.20 25.72 -3.38
CA GLU A 15 -48.39 26.45 -2.38
C GLU A 15 -46.90 26.59 -2.76
N TRP A 16 -46.42 25.90 -3.79
CA TRP A 16 -45.00 25.87 -4.18
C TRP A 16 -44.61 26.93 -5.24
N ALA A 17 -45.56 27.74 -5.71
CA ALA A 17 -45.30 28.69 -6.79
C ALA A 17 -44.80 30.08 -6.31
N ASP A 18 -44.82 30.38 -5.02
CA ASP A 18 -44.69 31.76 -4.51
C ASP A 18 -43.36 32.07 -3.79
N THR A 19 -42.36 31.17 -3.82
CA THR A 19 -41.06 31.39 -3.13
C THR A 19 -39.89 31.71 -4.07
N ALA A 20 -40.14 32.05 -5.34
CA ALA A 20 -39.07 32.26 -6.33
C ALA A 20 -38.53 33.71 -6.41
N ASP A 21 -39.04 34.68 -5.65
CA ASP A 21 -38.87 36.11 -5.97
C ASP A 21 -38.17 36.96 -4.88
N THR A 22 -37.21 36.42 -4.13
CA THR A 22 -36.48 37.23 -3.12
C THR A 22 -35.02 36.88 -2.96
N ALA A 23 -34.17 37.29 -3.92
CA ALA A 23 -32.76 37.60 -3.68
C ALA A 23 -32.11 38.34 -4.87
N THR A 24 -32.60 39.55 -5.19
CA THR A 24 -31.85 40.51 -6.02
C THR A 24 -31.37 41.64 -5.11
N GLY A 25 -30.35 41.35 -4.32
CA GLY A 25 -29.58 42.35 -3.57
C GLY A 25 -28.43 42.84 -4.44
N ALA A 26 -28.64 43.98 -5.09
CA ALA A 26 -27.60 44.74 -5.75
C ALA A 26 -26.61 45.26 -4.68
N ASP A 27 -25.33 44.93 -4.84
CA ASP A 27 -24.24 45.69 -4.22
C ASP A 27 -23.25 46.07 -5.34
N ASP A 28 -23.46 47.29 -5.84
CA ASP A 28 -22.55 48.03 -6.70
C ASP A 28 -21.33 48.45 -5.87
N SER A 29 -20.20 47.75 -6.04
CA SER A 29 -18.91 48.25 -5.58
C SER A 29 -18.00 48.53 -6.78
N PRO A 30 -17.66 49.81 -7.04
CA PRO A 30 -16.92 50.21 -8.21
C PRO A 30 -15.42 49.93 -8.04
N ALA A 31 -14.84 49.43 -9.14
CA ALA A 31 -13.51 49.72 -9.66
C ALA A 31 -12.48 50.27 -8.66
N ASP A 32 -11.54 49.42 -8.27
CA ASP A 32 -10.13 49.82 -8.19
C ASP A 32 -9.27 48.61 -8.53
N ASP A 33 -8.72 48.69 -9.74
CA ASP A 33 -7.77 47.80 -10.36
C ASP A 33 -6.36 48.38 -10.13
N PRO A 34 -5.54 47.79 -9.24
CA PRO A 34 -4.12 48.06 -9.22
C PRO A 34 -3.36 46.89 -9.85
N LEU A 35 -3.05 47.07 -11.14
CA LEU A 35 -1.75 46.77 -11.72
C LEU A 35 -1.18 45.39 -11.37
N ALA A 36 -1.54 44.40 -12.20
CA ALA A 36 -0.74 43.22 -12.40
C ALA A 36 0.72 43.62 -12.76
N PRO A 37 1.74 43.13 -12.03
CA PRO A 37 3.10 43.21 -12.54
C PRO A 37 3.23 42.24 -13.73
N GLU A 38 3.44 42.80 -14.92
CA GLU A 38 4.01 42.06 -16.06
C GLU A 38 5.40 41.54 -15.66
N ALA A 39 5.42 40.35 -15.06
CA ALA A 39 6.63 39.56 -14.95
C ALA A 39 6.86 38.87 -16.30
N GLY A 40 7.51 39.60 -17.20
CA GLY A 40 8.17 39.04 -18.38
C GLY A 40 9.24 38.05 -17.93
N ALA A 41 8.86 36.79 -17.79
CA ALA A 41 9.79 35.68 -17.71
C ALA A 41 10.25 35.36 -19.14
N HIS A 42 11.50 35.71 -19.41
CA HIS A 42 12.30 35.24 -20.52
C HIS A 42 12.11 33.74 -20.78
N PRO A 43 11.87 33.30 -22.03
CA PRO A 43 12.11 31.92 -22.42
C PRO A 43 13.63 31.76 -22.61
N ASP A 44 14.36 31.69 -21.49
CA ASP A 44 15.73 31.19 -21.52
C ASP A 44 15.65 29.68 -21.76
N GLU A 45 16.02 29.32 -22.98
CA GLU A 45 16.87 28.18 -23.29
C GLU A 45 16.69 26.99 -22.34
N LEU A 46 15.69 26.15 -22.63
CA LEU A 46 15.83 24.73 -22.34
C LEU A 46 16.94 24.20 -23.23
N GLU A 47 18.18 24.40 -22.76
CA GLU A 47 19.36 23.67 -23.16
C GLU A 47 18.98 22.19 -23.08
N THR A 48 18.72 21.59 -24.23
CA THR A 48 18.72 20.14 -24.40
C THR A 48 20.08 19.67 -23.93
N VAL A 49 20.16 19.31 -22.65
CA VAL A 49 21.20 18.43 -22.14
C VAL A 49 20.96 17.11 -22.87
N GLU A 50 21.57 17.00 -24.05
CA GLU A 50 21.98 15.72 -24.60
C GLU A 50 22.85 15.08 -23.53
N GLY A 51 22.19 14.39 -22.60
CA GLY A 51 22.83 13.44 -21.73
C GLY A 51 23.41 12.39 -22.66
N GLU A 52 24.65 12.60 -23.06
CA GLU A 52 25.57 11.56 -23.45
C GLU A 52 25.39 10.48 -22.39
N PHE A 53 24.65 9.43 -22.75
CA PHE A 53 24.63 8.20 -22.00
C PHE A 53 26.08 7.75 -22.02
N VAL A 54 26.82 8.13 -20.98
CA VAL A 54 28.06 7.47 -20.60
C VAL A 54 27.62 6.04 -20.36
N GLU A 55 27.75 5.25 -21.42
CA GLU A 55 27.76 3.80 -21.40
C GLU A 55 28.80 3.47 -20.34
N THR A 56 28.30 3.31 -19.11
CA THR A 56 29.11 2.89 -18.01
C THR A 56 29.35 1.44 -18.37
N ASP A 57 30.43 1.20 -19.11
CA ASP A 57 31.01 -0.11 -19.33
C ASP A 57 31.23 -0.68 -17.93
N ILE A 58 30.19 -1.36 -17.42
CA ILE A 58 30.31 -2.17 -16.23
C ILE A 58 31.25 -3.27 -16.71
N PRO A 59 32.51 -3.31 -16.25
CA PRO A 59 33.45 -4.29 -16.73
C PRO A 59 32.82 -5.65 -16.50
N TYR A 60 32.57 -6.36 -17.60
CA TYR A 60 32.11 -7.73 -17.58
C TYR A 60 33.16 -8.51 -16.79
N THR A 61 32.88 -8.71 -15.50
CA THR A 61 33.72 -9.51 -14.62
C THR A 61 33.37 -10.94 -14.97
N ASP A 62 34.23 -11.56 -15.77
CA ASP A 62 34.11 -12.96 -16.13
C ASP A 62 34.05 -13.77 -14.82
N PRO A 63 32.95 -14.49 -14.53
CA PRO A 63 32.82 -15.25 -13.29
C PRO A 63 33.84 -16.38 -13.16
N ASP A 64 34.64 -16.66 -14.19
CA ASP A 64 35.74 -17.61 -14.17
C ASP A 64 37.13 -16.99 -13.91
N GLU A 65 37.23 -15.68 -13.66
CA GLU A 65 38.48 -15.10 -13.15
C GLU A 65 38.63 -15.42 -11.65
N THR A 66 38.98 -16.68 -11.35
CA THR A 66 39.60 -17.08 -10.09
C THR A 66 40.82 -16.20 -9.87
N VAL A 67 40.65 -15.13 -9.11
CA VAL A 67 41.74 -14.32 -8.56
C VAL A 67 42.71 -15.29 -7.90
N ALA A 68 43.84 -15.53 -8.56
CA ALA A 68 44.97 -16.25 -8.02
C ALA A 68 45.44 -15.45 -6.80
N GLN A 69 44.91 -15.81 -5.63
CA GLN A 69 45.32 -15.24 -4.37
C GLN A 69 46.82 -15.52 -4.20
N ASP A 70 47.59 -14.44 -4.19
CA ASP A 70 49.01 -14.41 -3.90
C ASP A 70 49.29 -15.21 -2.61
N PRO A 71 50.01 -16.34 -2.69
CA PRO A 71 50.26 -17.21 -1.55
C PRO A 71 51.24 -16.60 -0.52
N ALA A 72 51.78 -15.41 -0.74
CA ALA A 72 52.84 -14.84 0.09
C ALA A 72 52.37 -14.11 1.37
N SER A 73 51.07 -13.90 1.61
CA SER A 73 50.59 -12.98 2.67
C SER A 73 49.69 -13.59 3.76
N ARG A 74 49.87 -14.87 4.13
CA ARG A 74 49.25 -15.44 5.36
C ARG A 74 50.29 -15.99 6.33
N THR A 75 50.92 -15.11 7.10
CA THR A 75 51.42 -15.45 8.44
C THR A 75 50.27 -15.27 9.44
N GLN A 76 49.31 -16.20 9.42
CA GLN A 76 48.35 -16.32 10.52
C GLN A 76 49.03 -17.03 11.70
N PRO A 77 48.90 -16.52 12.94
CA PRO A 77 49.39 -17.22 14.12
C PRO A 77 48.66 -18.57 14.25
N LEU A 78 49.43 -19.64 14.44
CA LEU A 78 48.94 -21.00 14.59
C LEU A 78 47.89 -21.07 15.72
N GLY A 79 46.62 -21.12 15.33
CA GLY A 79 45.53 -21.58 16.19
C GLY A 79 45.67 -23.07 16.50
N PRO A 80 44.97 -23.56 17.54
CA PRO A 80 45.08 -24.93 18.04
C PRO A 80 44.83 -25.93 16.91
N LEU A 81 45.72 -26.93 16.83
CA LEU A 81 45.74 -28.04 15.88
C LEU A 81 44.32 -28.57 15.63
N ILE A 82 43.77 -28.21 14.47
CA ILE A 82 42.56 -28.83 13.94
C ILE A 82 42.88 -30.32 13.78
N PRO A 83 42.12 -31.23 14.42
CA PRO A 83 42.33 -32.66 14.27
C PRO A 83 42.25 -33.02 12.79
N ALA A 84 43.23 -33.78 12.32
CA ALA A 84 43.37 -34.20 10.93
C ALA A 84 42.00 -34.69 10.40
N ALA A 85 41.47 -33.96 9.41
CA ALA A 85 40.23 -34.33 8.76
C ALA A 85 40.38 -35.74 8.17
N PRO A 86 39.39 -36.63 8.37
CA PRO A 86 39.43 -37.99 7.86
C PRO A 86 39.58 -37.96 6.33
N ALA A 87 40.62 -38.64 5.83
CA ALA A 87 41.04 -38.64 4.43
C ALA A 87 40.11 -39.41 3.47
N ASP A 88 38.83 -39.56 3.82
CA ASP A 88 37.86 -40.42 3.10
C ASP A 88 36.57 -39.67 2.71
N GLN A 89 36.61 -38.33 2.69
CA GLN A 89 35.52 -37.53 2.13
C GLN A 89 35.77 -37.36 0.62
N ALA A 90 35.12 -38.23 -0.16
CA ALA A 90 35.00 -38.11 -1.60
C ALA A 90 34.56 -36.67 -1.99
N PRO A 91 35.07 -36.15 -3.12
CA PRO A 91 35.13 -34.72 -3.39
C PRO A 91 33.74 -34.09 -3.56
N ALA A 92 33.65 -32.82 -3.18
CA ALA A 92 32.48 -31.95 -3.13
C ALA A 92 31.76 -31.67 -4.47
N GLU A 93 31.90 -32.52 -5.49
CA GLU A 93 31.32 -32.33 -6.83
C GLU A 93 29.78 -32.36 -6.81
N ASP A 94 29.17 -33.16 -5.92
CA ASP A 94 27.69 -33.24 -5.83
C ASP A 94 27.05 -31.93 -5.33
N SER A 95 27.77 -31.17 -4.49
CA SER A 95 27.25 -29.91 -3.95
C SER A 95 27.11 -28.82 -5.03
N VAL A 96 28.01 -28.80 -6.02
CA VAL A 96 28.01 -27.80 -7.10
C VAL A 96 26.80 -27.99 -8.01
N HIS A 97 26.43 -29.24 -8.31
CA HIS A 97 25.24 -29.53 -9.11
C HIS A 97 23.94 -29.16 -8.40
N GLU A 98 23.87 -29.32 -7.08
CA GLU A 98 22.71 -28.91 -6.28
C GLU A 98 22.51 -27.39 -6.33
N PHE A 99 23.58 -26.60 -6.12
CA PHE A 99 23.52 -25.13 -6.20
C PHE A 99 23.10 -24.61 -7.59
N ILE A 100 23.60 -25.20 -8.67
CA ILE A 100 23.23 -24.80 -10.04
C ILE A 100 21.75 -25.10 -10.31
N SER A 101 21.23 -26.23 -9.82
CA SER A 101 19.84 -26.62 -10.02
C SER A 101 18.84 -25.70 -9.30
N GLU A 102 19.18 -25.23 -8.10
CA GLU A 102 18.36 -24.26 -7.35
C GLU A 102 18.29 -22.91 -8.05
N THR A 103 19.44 -22.44 -8.56
CA THR A 103 19.55 -21.13 -9.23
C THR A 103 18.73 -21.08 -10.52
N ILE A 104 18.72 -22.17 -11.31
CA ILE A 104 17.95 -22.26 -12.56
C ILE A 104 16.43 -22.30 -12.26
N ARG A 105 16.02 -23.01 -11.19
CA ARG A 105 14.60 -23.09 -10.80
C ARG A 105 14.08 -21.76 -10.27
N GLN A 106 14.90 -21.01 -9.54
CA GLN A 106 14.57 -19.68 -9.04
C GLN A 106 14.33 -18.67 -10.18
N LYS A 107 15.19 -18.66 -11.22
CA LYS A 107 15.04 -17.76 -12.38
C LYS A 107 13.76 -17.96 -13.21
N ARG A 108 13.19 -19.17 -13.25
CA ARG A 108 11.92 -19.42 -13.97
C ARG A 108 10.70 -18.90 -13.20
N SER A 109 10.71 -19.01 -11.87
CA SER A 109 9.59 -18.56 -11.04
C SER A 109 9.38 -17.03 -11.07
N SER A 110 10.47 -16.26 -11.11
CA SER A 110 10.38 -14.79 -11.13
C SER A 110 9.76 -14.22 -12.41
N ARG A 111 9.93 -14.91 -13.55
CA ARG A 111 9.35 -14.47 -14.83
C ARG A 111 7.84 -14.63 -14.87
N LEU A 112 7.31 -15.71 -14.28
CA LEU A 112 5.86 -15.91 -14.19
C LEU A 112 5.21 -14.91 -13.24
N ALA A 113 5.93 -14.42 -12.22
CA ALA A 113 5.39 -13.47 -11.26
C ALA A 113 4.99 -12.13 -11.89
N ILE A 114 5.66 -11.68 -12.96
CA ILE A 114 5.41 -10.38 -13.62
C ILE A 114 4.23 -10.47 -14.61
N PHE A 115 3.75 -11.68 -14.93
CA PHE A 115 2.73 -11.90 -15.95
C PHE A 115 1.41 -11.14 -15.69
N PRO A 116 0.83 -11.12 -14.47
CA PRO A 116 -0.40 -10.37 -14.23
C PRO A 116 -0.23 -8.85 -14.43
N LEU A 117 0.91 -8.30 -14.03
CA LEU A 117 1.25 -6.89 -14.22
C LEU A 117 1.26 -6.54 -15.71
N ALA A 118 1.95 -7.37 -16.50
CA ALA A 118 2.07 -7.16 -17.94
C ALA A 118 0.70 -7.22 -18.64
N ILE A 119 -0.16 -8.19 -18.27
CA ILE A 119 -1.53 -8.26 -18.78
C ILE A 119 -2.31 -6.99 -18.42
N GLY A 120 -2.18 -6.51 -17.18
CA GLY A 120 -2.79 -5.29 -16.70
C GLY A 120 -2.44 -4.07 -17.56
N PHE A 121 -1.14 -3.85 -17.80
CA PHE A 121 -0.66 -2.77 -18.66
C PHE A 121 -1.10 -2.91 -20.11
N ILE A 122 -1.09 -4.12 -20.66
CA ILE A 122 -1.57 -4.37 -22.03
C ILE A 122 -3.06 -4.05 -22.13
N GLY A 123 -3.87 -4.53 -21.18
CA GLY A 123 -5.31 -4.26 -21.14
C GLY A 123 -5.60 -2.76 -21.03
N LEU A 124 -4.89 -2.06 -20.14
CA LEU A 124 -5.00 -0.61 -19.99
C LEU A 124 -4.60 0.14 -21.27
N GLY A 125 -3.50 -0.25 -21.90
CA GLY A 125 -3.04 0.35 -23.16
C GLY A 125 -4.05 0.17 -24.30
N ILE A 126 -4.67 -1.01 -24.40
CA ILE A 126 -5.75 -1.27 -25.36
C ILE A 126 -6.96 -0.38 -25.07
N LEU A 127 -7.33 -0.23 -23.79
CA LEU A 127 -8.45 0.60 -23.37
C LEU A 127 -8.25 2.08 -23.74
N LEU A 128 -7.07 2.63 -23.45
CA LEU A 128 -6.70 4.01 -23.80
C LEU A 128 -6.61 4.22 -25.32
N LEU A 129 -6.15 3.22 -26.07
CA LEU A 129 -6.14 3.29 -27.54
C LEU A 129 -7.56 3.24 -28.13
N ALA A 130 -8.49 2.56 -27.45
CA ALA A 130 -9.88 2.42 -27.89
C ALA A 130 -10.72 3.68 -27.62
N GLU A 131 -10.41 4.46 -26.58
CA GLU A 131 -11.07 5.73 -26.25
C GLU A 131 -11.12 6.70 -27.45
N GLY A 132 -10.04 6.78 -28.23
CA GLY A 132 -10.00 7.61 -29.44
C GLY A 132 -10.67 7.01 -30.68
N ARG A 133 -11.17 5.77 -30.62
CA ARG A 133 -11.73 5.04 -31.78
C ARG A 133 -13.20 4.66 -31.63
N ILE A 134 -13.70 4.53 -30.41
CA ILE A 134 -15.07 4.12 -30.13
C ILE A 134 -15.82 5.33 -29.61
N GLU A 135 -16.80 5.82 -30.38
CA GLU A 135 -17.65 6.92 -29.96
C GLU A 135 -18.38 6.55 -28.64
N GLY A 136 -18.21 7.39 -27.62
CA GLY A 136 -18.85 7.23 -26.31
C GLY A 136 -18.07 6.42 -25.28
N LEU A 137 -16.90 5.87 -25.61
CA LEU A 137 -16.02 5.26 -24.60
C LEU A 137 -15.16 6.36 -23.97
N VAL A 138 -15.46 6.74 -22.73
CA VAL A 138 -14.62 7.63 -21.92
C VAL A 138 -13.97 6.83 -20.82
N VAL A 139 -12.64 6.79 -20.79
CA VAL A 139 -11.90 6.10 -19.74
C VAL A 139 -11.68 7.09 -18.61
N SER A 140 -12.42 6.93 -17.52
CA SER A 140 -12.20 7.78 -16.36
C SER A 140 -10.79 7.52 -15.77
N PRO A 141 -10.07 8.57 -15.32
CA PRO A 141 -8.78 8.39 -14.61
C PRO A 141 -8.88 7.45 -13.41
N ALA A 142 -10.05 7.45 -12.76
CA ALA A 142 -10.44 6.49 -11.73
C ALA A 142 -10.35 5.04 -12.19
N ALA A 143 -11.00 4.70 -13.32
CA ALA A 143 -10.99 3.34 -13.86
C ALA A 143 -9.56 2.90 -14.21
N ALA A 144 -8.75 3.78 -14.81
CA ALA A 144 -7.35 3.50 -15.10
C ALA A 144 -6.54 3.19 -13.83
N THR A 145 -6.76 3.97 -12.76
CA THR A 145 -6.09 3.78 -11.46
C THR A 145 -6.49 2.44 -10.82
N VAL A 146 -7.77 2.08 -10.85
CA VAL A 146 -8.27 0.79 -10.35
C VAL A 146 -7.65 -0.38 -11.11
N ILE A 147 -7.55 -0.29 -12.44
CA ILE A 147 -6.91 -1.33 -13.27
C ILE A 147 -5.43 -1.48 -12.90
N LEU A 148 -4.70 -0.37 -12.72
CA LEU A 148 -3.27 -0.40 -12.34
C LEU A 148 -3.06 -1.02 -10.95
N ILE A 149 -3.79 -0.53 -9.95
CA ILE A 149 -3.69 -1.03 -8.57
C ILE A 149 -4.10 -2.51 -8.52
N GLY A 150 -5.19 -2.88 -9.18
CA GLY A 150 -5.66 -4.27 -9.25
C GLY A 150 -4.63 -5.20 -9.90
N SER A 151 -3.96 -4.75 -10.96
CA SER A 151 -2.91 -5.51 -11.63
C SER A 151 -1.67 -5.68 -10.75
N LEU A 152 -1.28 -4.63 -10.01
CA LEU A 152 -0.18 -4.67 -9.05
C LEU A 152 -0.48 -5.64 -7.90
N VAL A 153 -1.67 -5.55 -7.32
CA VAL A 153 -2.17 -6.45 -6.27
C VAL A 153 -2.15 -7.90 -6.74
N LEU A 154 -2.69 -8.17 -7.93
CA LEU A 154 -2.75 -9.52 -8.49
C LEU A 154 -1.35 -10.09 -8.72
N THR A 155 -0.41 -9.24 -9.13
CA THR A 155 1.01 -9.59 -9.28
C THR A 155 1.64 -10.00 -7.96
N TYR A 156 1.42 -9.22 -6.89
CA TYR A 156 1.93 -9.57 -5.56
C TYR A 156 1.32 -10.87 -5.03
N LEU A 157 0.01 -11.05 -5.23
CA LEU A 157 -0.70 -12.25 -4.80
C LEU A 157 -0.19 -13.49 -5.57
N PHE A 158 -0.04 -13.37 -6.88
CA PHE A 158 0.50 -14.45 -7.72
C PHE A 158 1.95 -14.76 -7.36
N ARG A 159 2.78 -13.74 -7.10
CA ARG A 159 4.16 -13.91 -6.61
C ARG A 159 4.17 -14.63 -5.27
N PHE A 160 3.29 -14.29 -4.36
CA PHE A 160 3.19 -14.97 -3.07
C PHE A 160 2.84 -16.46 -3.23
N PHE A 161 1.92 -16.81 -4.13
CA PHE A 161 1.54 -18.20 -4.39
C PHE A 161 2.60 -19.00 -5.17
N THR A 162 3.37 -18.34 -6.05
CA THR A 162 4.39 -19.02 -6.88
C THR A 162 5.76 -19.14 -6.21
N SER A 163 6.09 -18.22 -5.30
CA SER A 163 7.28 -18.32 -4.46
C SER A 163 7.10 -19.41 -3.40
N GLY A 164 7.61 -20.62 -3.67
CA GLY A 164 7.60 -21.74 -2.72
C GLY A 164 8.24 -21.43 -1.36
N ARG A 165 9.04 -20.36 -1.29
CA ARG A 165 9.49 -19.71 -0.06
C ARG A 165 8.53 -18.56 0.24
N ARG A 166 7.59 -18.79 1.17
CA ARG A 166 6.61 -17.77 1.62
C ARG A 166 7.34 -16.57 2.23
N GLU A 167 7.59 -15.55 1.41
CA GLU A 167 8.10 -14.25 1.86
C GLU A 167 7.00 -13.58 2.70
N ARG A 168 7.19 -13.59 4.03
CA ARG A 168 6.20 -13.18 5.04
C ARG A 168 5.59 -11.81 4.75
N GLY A 169 6.41 -10.87 4.27
CA GLY A 169 5.97 -9.49 4.00
C GLY A 169 5.10 -9.34 2.74
N LEU A 170 5.26 -10.20 1.73
CA LEU A 170 4.55 -10.02 0.45
C LEU A 170 3.05 -10.26 0.56
N PHE A 171 2.65 -11.26 1.35
CA PHE A 171 1.23 -11.52 1.58
C PHE A 171 0.57 -10.39 2.35
N PHE A 172 1.22 -9.92 3.42
CA PHE A 172 0.75 -8.80 4.20
C PHE A 172 0.54 -7.54 3.34
N LEU A 173 1.54 -7.20 2.51
CA LEU A 173 1.44 -6.08 1.57
C LEU A 173 0.31 -6.28 0.54
N ALA A 174 0.14 -7.49 0.02
CA ALA A 174 -0.94 -7.78 -0.93
C ALA A 174 -2.33 -7.59 -0.28
N VAL A 175 -2.52 -8.07 0.95
CA VAL A 175 -3.78 -7.90 1.67
C VAL A 175 -4.06 -6.43 1.98
N ILE A 176 -3.06 -5.67 2.45
CA ILE A 176 -3.23 -4.23 2.67
C ILE A 176 -3.61 -3.51 1.38
N ALA A 177 -2.90 -3.80 0.28
CA ALA A 177 -3.17 -3.19 -1.00
C ALA A 177 -4.58 -3.54 -1.53
N ILE A 178 -5.08 -4.77 -1.26
CA ILE A 178 -6.47 -5.14 -1.56
C ILE A 178 -7.45 -4.30 -0.75
N VAL A 179 -7.27 -4.21 0.57
CA VAL A 179 -8.22 -3.50 1.43
C VAL A 179 -8.24 -2.00 1.11
N TRP A 180 -7.07 -1.37 1.00
CA TRP A 180 -6.97 0.05 0.67
C TRP A 180 -7.43 0.34 -0.76
N GLY A 181 -7.07 -0.52 -1.72
CA GLY A 181 -7.56 -0.41 -3.09
C GLY A 181 -9.07 -0.55 -3.19
N MET A 182 -9.67 -1.45 -2.39
CA MET A 182 -11.13 -1.60 -2.31
C MET A 182 -11.80 -0.37 -1.70
N LEU A 183 -11.28 0.17 -0.60
CA LEU A 183 -11.80 1.40 0.01
C LEU A 183 -11.72 2.57 -0.97
N PHE A 184 -10.55 2.78 -1.59
CA PHE A 184 -10.36 3.82 -2.60
C PHE A 184 -11.30 3.65 -3.80
N ALA A 185 -11.51 2.41 -4.26
CA ALA A 185 -12.45 2.14 -5.34
C ALA A 185 -13.89 2.50 -4.95
N LEU A 186 -14.33 2.19 -3.72
CA LEU A 186 -15.66 2.54 -3.23
C LEU A 186 -15.86 4.05 -3.14
N THR A 187 -14.90 4.78 -2.55
CA THR A 187 -14.97 6.26 -2.44
C THR A 187 -14.97 6.95 -3.79
N THR A 188 -14.35 6.33 -4.80
CA THR A 188 -14.31 6.87 -6.16
C THR A 188 -15.59 6.61 -6.97
N ILE A 189 -16.34 5.55 -6.63
CA ILE A 189 -17.61 5.23 -7.31
C ILE A 189 -18.71 6.18 -6.85
N ASP A 190 -18.78 6.43 -5.54
CA ASP A 190 -19.81 7.28 -4.95
C ASP A 190 -19.32 7.88 -3.63
N GLU A 191 -18.72 9.06 -3.71
CA GLU A 191 -18.23 9.80 -2.55
C GLU A 191 -19.37 10.23 -1.60
N ALA A 192 -20.58 10.44 -2.14
CA ALA A 192 -21.73 10.84 -1.32
C ALA A 192 -22.24 9.68 -0.46
N THR A 193 -22.18 8.44 -0.98
CA THR A 193 -22.54 7.24 -0.22
C THR A 193 -21.40 6.73 0.66
N PHE A 194 -20.14 6.94 0.25
CA PHE A 194 -18.95 6.46 0.96
C PHE A 194 -17.95 7.59 1.27
N PRO A 195 -18.29 8.54 2.16
CA PRO A 195 -17.40 9.63 2.52
C PRO A 195 -16.16 9.12 3.26
N ILE A 196 -14.98 9.63 2.90
CA ILE A 196 -13.72 9.15 3.47
C ILE A 196 -13.63 9.40 4.97
N GLU A 197 -14.28 10.47 5.47
CA GLU A 197 -14.35 10.83 6.88
C GLU A 197 -15.07 9.78 7.73
N GLU A 198 -16.00 9.01 7.14
CA GLU A 198 -16.72 7.97 7.85
C GLU A 198 -16.04 6.60 7.74
N PHE A 199 -15.32 6.35 6.64
CA PHE A 199 -14.78 5.02 6.34
C PHE A 199 -13.30 4.84 6.69
N TRP A 200 -12.58 5.89 7.12
CA TRP A 200 -11.18 5.76 7.52
C TRP A 200 -10.91 4.68 8.61
N PRO A 201 -11.81 4.37 9.58
CA PRO A 201 -11.54 3.30 10.55
C PRO A 201 -11.43 1.91 9.90
N LEU A 202 -12.04 1.70 8.72
CA LEU A 202 -11.86 0.46 7.95
C LEU A 202 -10.42 0.27 7.48
N THR A 203 -9.63 1.34 7.33
CA THR A 203 -8.21 1.21 6.98
C THR A 203 -7.43 0.53 8.11
N LEU A 204 -7.68 0.91 9.36
CA LEU A 204 -7.10 0.28 10.55
C LEU A 204 -7.58 -1.16 10.69
N ALA A 205 -8.88 -1.40 10.50
CA ALA A 205 -9.45 -2.75 10.51
C ALA A 205 -8.78 -3.62 9.45
N GLY A 206 -8.58 -3.09 8.25
CA GLY A 206 -7.88 -3.74 7.15
C GLY A 206 -6.47 -4.19 7.50
N VAL A 207 -5.67 -3.31 8.11
CA VAL A 207 -4.32 -3.64 8.58
C VAL A 207 -4.37 -4.69 9.70
N GLY A 208 -5.31 -4.59 10.63
CA GLY A 208 -5.53 -5.59 11.69
C GLY A 208 -5.88 -6.97 11.11
N VAL A 209 -6.82 -7.03 10.17
CA VAL A 209 -7.17 -8.26 9.42
C VAL A 209 -5.98 -8.79 8.65
N ALA A 210 -5.16 -7.93 8.04
CA ALA A 210 -3.94 -8.35 7.34
C ALA A 210 -2.95 -9.06 8.29
N PHE A 211 -2.76 -8.56 9.52
CA PHE A 211 -1.96 -9.26 10.53
C PHE A 211 -2.54 -10.64 10.87
N PHE A 212 -3.85 -10.74 11.07
CA PHE A 212 -4.52 -12.01 11.37
C PHE A 212 -4.43 -13.03 10.24
N LEU A 213 -4.70 -12.60 9.00
CA LEU A 213 -4.59 -13.46 7.84
C LEU A 213 -3.13 -13.91 7.66
N THR A 214 -2.17 -13.00 7.83
CA THR A 214 -0.74 -13.34 7.75
C THR A 214 -0.39 -14.38 8.80
N PHE A 215 -0.82 -14.19 10.05
CA PHE A 215 -0.65 -15.19 11.11
C PHE A 215 -1.26 -16.55 10.75
N LEU A 216 -2.49 -16.57 10.23
CA LEU A 216 -3.21 -17.80 9.87
C LEU A 216 -2.54 -18.58 8.72
N PHE A 217 -2.01 -17.86 7.73
CA PHE A 217 -1.33 -18.47 6.59
C PHE A 217 0.16 -18.74 6.85
N GLU A 218 0.72 -18.23 7.94
CA GLU A 218 2.12 -18.45 8.28
C GLU A 218 2.32 -19.76 9.05
N ARG A 219 3.17 -20.65 8.53
CA ARG A 219 3.44 -21.96 9.15
C ARG A 219 4.06 -21.85 10.54
N SER A 220 4.81 -20.77 10.80
CA SER A 220 5.57 -20.56 12.03
C SER A 220 4.70 -20.14 13.22
N HIS A 221 3.41 -19.78 12.99
CA HIS A 221 2.48 -19.28 14.01
C HIS A 221 3.14 -18.35 15.03
N GLN A 222 3.91 -17.37 14.54
CA GLN A 222 4.52 -16.37 15.42
C GLN A 222 3.43 -15.56 16.12
N VAL A 223 3.23 -15.85 17.40
CA VAL A 223 2.22 -15.19 18.27
C VAL A 223 2.39 -13.65 18.26
N GLY A 224 3.59 -13.18 17.96
CA GLY A 224 3.91 -11.76 17.82
C GLY A 224 3.07 -10.98 16.79
N LEU A 225 2.45 -11.63 15.80
CA LEU A 225 1.55 -10.94 14.84
C LEU A 225 0.11 -10.77 15.37
N VAL A 226 -0.33 -11.62 16.30
CA VAL A 226 -1.70 -11.60 16.82
C VAL A 226 -1.91 -10.35 17.67
N PHE A 227 -0.93 -10.00 18.50
CA PHE A 227 -1.01 -8.85 19.39
C PHE A 227 -1.21 -7.51 18.66
N PRO A 228 -0.36 -7.11 17.68
CA PRO A 228 -0.60 -5.88 16.92
C PRO A 228 -1.90 -5.94 16.12
N GLY A 229 -2.26 -7.10 15.56
CA GLY A 229 -3.54 -7.29 14.87
C GLY A 229 -4.74 -7.00 15.79
N MET A 230 -4.74 -7.54 17.01
CA MET A 230 -5.76 -7.28 18.02
C MET A 230 -5.84 -5.80 18.39
N ILE A 231 -4.70 -5.15 18.62
CA ILE A 231 -4.66 -3.72 18.95
C ILE A 231 -5.25 -2.88 17.83
N LEU A 232 -4.90 -3.17 16.57
CA LEU A 232 -5.42 -2.46 15.41
C LEU A 232 -6.91 -2.66 15.20
N LEU A 233 -7.42 -3.88 15.40
CA LEU A 233 -8.86 -4.14 15.33
C LEU A 233 -9.62 -3.43 16.47
N PHE A 234 -9.05 -3.43 17.68
CA PHE A 234 -9.64 -2.74 18.81
C PHE A 234 -9.65 -1.22 18.61
N ALA A 235 -8.53 -0.65 18.14
CA ALA A 235 -8.41 0.75 17.79
C ALA A 235 -9.37 1.14 16.66
N SER A 236 -9.53 0.28 15.64
CA SER A 236 -10.52 0.44 14.58
C SER A 236 -11.95 0.45 15.14
N GLY A 237 -12.27 -0.45 16.06
CA GLY A 237 -13.58 -0.46 16.72
C GLY A 237 -13.87 0.82 17.51
N ILE A 238 -12.89 1.33 18.25
CA ILE A 238 -13.01 2.62 18.96
C ILE A 238 -13.17 3.76 17.94
N ALA A 239 -12.35 3.81 16.91
CA ALA A 239 -12.44 4.81 15.86
C ALA A 239 -13.81 4.78 15.17
N PHE A 240 -14.38 3.60 14.93
CA PHE A 240 -15.72 3.44 14.38
C PHE A 240 -16.80 4.01 15.32
N LEU A 241 -16.68 3.79 16.63
CA LEU A 241 -17.60 4.35 17.62
C LEU A 241 -17.51 5.88 17.72
N VAL A 242 -16.29 6.43 17.58
CA VAL A 242 -16.06 7.88 17.52
C VAL A 242 -16.70 8.46 16.25
N THR A 243 -16.45 7.84 15.10
CA THR A 243 -16.99 8.28 13.81
C THR A 243 -18.52 8.24 13.75
N LEU A 244 -19.15 7.27 14.42
CA LEU A 244 -20.61 7.19 14.52
C LEU A 244 -21.21 8.14 15.56
N GLU A 245 -20.41 9.00 16.19
CA GLU A 245 -20.83 9.92 17.27
C GLU A 245 -21.55 9.21 18.43
N ILE A 246 -21.25 7.92 18.65
CA ILE A 246 -21.84 7.13 19.74
C ILE A 246 -21.20 7.51 21.09
N ILE A 247 -19.95 7.96 21.05
CA ILE A 247 -19.18 8.37 22.23
C ILE A 247 -19.47 9.84 22.53
N GLU A 248 -19.85 10.12 23.78
CA GLU A 248 -20.10 11.47 24.26
C GLU A 248 -18.83 12.33 24.20
N GLU A 249 -18.98 13.60 23.80
CA GLU A 249 -17.87 14.55 23.62
C GLU A 249 -17.01 14.71 24.89
N SER A 250 -17.63 14.62 26.07
CA SER A 250 -16.94 14.65 27.36
C SER A 250 -15.93 13.51 27.57
N ILE A 251 -16.17 12.33 26.97
CA ILE A 251 -15.24 11.20 27.03
C ILE A 251 -14.06 11.45 26.09
N LEU A 252 -14.31 12.05 24.93
CA LEU A 252 -13.28 12.43 23.96
C LEU A 252 -12.32 13.48 24.55
N GLU A 253 -12.85 14.53 25.19
CA GLU A 253 -12.07 15.53 25.91
C GLU A 253 -11.20 14.87 27.01
N ALA A 254 -11.77 13.96 27.79
CA ALA A 254 -11.01 13.22 28.80
C ALA A 254 -9.89 12.38 28.16
N ILE A 255 -10.15 11.69 27.05
CA ILE A 255 -9.11 10.93 26.34
C ILE A 255 -7.99 11.86 25.85
N GLU A 256 -8.34 13.03 25.32
CA GLU A 256 -7.39 14.05 24.87
C GLU A 256 -6.50 14.57 26.02
N ASP A 257 -7.07 14.75 27.21
CA ASP A 257 -6.31 15.17 28.39
C ASP A 257 -5.37 14.06 28.92
N TYR A 258 -5.78 12.80 28.82
CA TYR A 258 -5.09 11.67 29.47
C TYR A 258 -4.25 10.78 28.54
N TRP A 259 -4.31 10.91 27.21
CA TRP A 259 -3.53 10.06 26.30
C TRP A 259 -2.00 10.09 26.54
N PRO A 260 -1.35 11.22 26.90
CA PRO A 260 0.09 11.23 27.16
C PRO A 260 0.45 10.36 28.37
N LEU A 261 -0.45 10.30 29.34
CA LEU A 261 -0.31 9.50 30.55
C LEU A 261 -0.44 8.01 30.23
N VAL A 262 -1.38 7.65 29.35
CA VAL A 262 -1.51 6.28 28.83
C VAL A 262 -0.25 5.85 28.08
N ILE A 263 0.29 6.68 27.18
CA ILE A 263 1.54 6.37 26.46
C ILE A 263 2.71 6.23 27.43
N SER A 264 2.82 7.13 28.41
CA SER A 264 3.87 7.06 29.44
C SER A 264 3.78 5.75 30.23
N PHE A 265 2.57 5.35 30.62
CA PHE A 265 2.31 4.11 31.33
C PHE A 265 2.68 2.87 30.50
N VAL A 266 2.27 2.84 29.23
CA VAL A 266 2.64 1.76 28.29
C VAL A 266 4.16 1.69 28.10
N GLY A 267 4.83 2.84 27.95
CA GLY A 267 6.28 2.91 27.83
C GLY A 267 7.00 2.36 29.06
N ILE A 268 6.52 2.69 30.26
CA ILE A 268 7.06 2.15 31.53
C ILE A 268 6.85 0.64 31.63
N ILE A 269 5.70 0.11 31.20
CA ILE A 269 5.40 -1.34 31.19
C ILE A 269 6.29 -2.09 30.19
N LEU A 270 6.59 -1.49 29.04
CA LEU A 270 7.43 -2.10 28.02
C LEU A 270 8.93 -2.09 28.37
N LEU A 271 9.35 -1.23 29.29
CA LEU A 271 10.76 -1.02 29.64
C LEU A 271 11.47 -2.29 30.15
N PRO A 272 10.89 -3.11 31.05
CA PRO A 272 11.50 -4.38 31.45
C PRO A 272 11.63 -5.39 30.29
N SER A 273 10.66 -5.42 29.38
CA SER A 273 10.69 -6.31 28.22
C SER A 273 11.85 -5.95 27.29
N ALA A 274 12.11 -4.66 27.10
CA ALA A 274 13.22 -4.19 26.28
C ALA A 274 14.60 -4.47 26.91
N LEU A 275 14.67 -4.63 28.23
CA LEU A 275 15.93 -4.91 28.96
C LEU A 275 16.25 -6.42 29.06
N GLN A 276 15.27 -7.30 28.80
CA GLN A 276 15.44 -8.75 28.91
C GLN A 276 16.03 -9.41 27.66
N ASP A 277 16.15 -8.70 26.54
CA ASP A 277 16.85 -9.19 25.35
C ASP A 277 18.38 -9.07 25.56
N ARG A 278 18.95 -10.01 26.33
CA ARG A 278 20.39 -10.35 26.35
C ARG A 278 20.66 -11.76 26.85
#